data_AF-A0A1A7ZQK9-F1
#
_entry.id   AF-A0A1A7ZQK9-F1
#
_cell.length_a   1.000
_cell.length_b   1.000
_cell.length_c   1.000
_cell.angle_alpha   90.00
_cell.angle_beta   90.00
_cell.angle_gamma   90.00
#
_symmetry.space_group_name_H-M   'P 1'
#
loop_
_entity.id
_entity.type
_entity.pdbx_description
1 polymer ?
#
loop_
_entity_poly.entity_id
_entity_poly.type
_entity_poly.pdbx_seq_one_letter_code
_entity_poly.pdbx_strand_id
1 'polypeptide(L)'
;THSRAHTRLINEASLLMKLEHKPKTALCFWFAAVETFVLIPQHTSPDYAVVEVDALYDVVADARHRWNTNDVVLLGDFNAGCSFVTSSEWQQIRLFTDQSFLWLIPDQADTTVTHTNCPYDRYRRTPAH
;
A
#
# COMPACT_ATOMS: atom_id res chain seq x y z
N THR A 1 17.12 -14.87 9.25
CA THR A 1 15.68 -15.16 9.16
C THR A 1 14.84 -13.92 8.87
N HIS A 2 15.28 -12.70 9.20
CA HIS A 2 14.62 -11.44 8.77
C HIS A 2 14.87 -11.07 7.29
N SER A 3 16.13 -11.19 6.82
CA SER A 3 16.48 -10.95 5.41
C SER A 3 15.75 -11.86 4.41
N ARG A 4 15.43 -13.12 4.77
CA ARG A 4 14.66 -14.02 3.89
C ARG A 4 13.19 -13.60 3.75
N ALA A 5 12.59 -13.03 4.79
CA ALA A 5 11.21 -12.50 4.72
C ALA A 5 11.18 -11.27 3.80
N HIS A 6 12.16 -10.37 3.94
CA HIS A 6 12.35 -9.21 3.06
C HIS A 6 12.50 -9.61 1.59
N THR A 7 13.35 -10.61 1.29
CA THR A 7 13.52 -11.11 -0.09
C THR A 7 12.28 -11.85 -0.62
N ARG A 8 11.51 -12.52 0.25
CA ARG A 8 10.28 -13.22 -0.15
C ARG A 8 9.15 -12.23 -0.48
N LEU A 9 9.02 -11.16 0.29
CA LEU A 9 8.08 -10.07 0.01
C LEU A 9 8.37 -9.41 -1.34
N ILE A 10 9.65 -9.12 -1.62
CA ILE A 10 10.07 -8.51 -2.90
C ILE A 10 9.80 -9.44 -4.11
N ASN A 11 9.89 -10.76 -3.93
CA ASN A 11 9.77 -11.70 -5.05
C ASN A 11 8.34 -12.18 -5.33
N GLU A 12 7.39 -12.08 -4.39
CA GLU A 12 6.04 -12.64 -4.57
C GLU A 12 4.87 -11.64 -4.51
N ALA A 13 5.10 -10.37 -4.15
CA ALA A 13 4.00 -9.48 -3.74
C ALA A 13 3.47 -8.48 -4.78
N SER A 14 3.90 -8.50 -6.04
CA SER A 14 3.45 -7.51 -7.03
C SER A 14 2.74 -8.16 -8.22
N LEU A 15 1.44 -7.91 -8.35
CA LEU A 15 0.64 -8.28 -9.52
C LEU A 15 0.44 -7.04 -10.39
N LEU A 16 0.84 -7.08 -11.66
CA LEU A 16 0.46 -6.04 -12.60
C LEU A 16 -1.03 -6.23 -12.96
N MET A 17 -1.86 -5.24 -12.63
CA MET A 17 -3.28 -5.26 -12.95
C MET A 17 -3.57 -4.27 -14.08
N LYS A 18 -4.11 -4.79 -15.18
CA LYS A 18 -4.52 -3.99 -16.35
C LYS A 18 -6.03 -3.88 -16.34
N LEU A 19 -6.55 -2.66 -16.29
CA LEU A 19 -7.98 -2.42 -16.44
C LEU A 19 -8.28 -2.27 -17.94
N GLU A 20 -8.84 -3.31 -18.54
CA GLU A 20 -9.34 -3.20 -19.92
C GLU A 20 -10.66 -2.40 -19.94
N HIS A 21 -10.59 -1.13 -20.34
CA HIS A 21 -11.78 -0.36 -20.66
C HIS A 21 -12.32 -0.75 -22.04
N LYS A 22 -13.53 -1.32 -22.09
CA LYS A 22 -14.37 -1.27 -23.30
C LYS A 22 -14.84 0.19 -23.48
N PRO A 23 -14.67 0.82 -24.65
CA PRO A 23 -15.09 2.21 -24.83
C PRO A 23 -16.61 2.31 -24.69
N LYS A 24 -17.08 2.85 -23.58
CA LYS A 24 -18.46 3.33 -23.45
C LYS A 24 -18.42 4.84 -23.53
N THR A 25 -18.71 5.31 -24.74
CA THR A 25 -19.29 6.60 -25.09
C THR A 25 -19.39 7.62 -23.96
N ALA A 26 -18.50 8.62 -24.03
CA ALA A 26 -18.73 10.03 -23.74
C ALA A 26 -19.67 10.37 -22.57
N LEU A 27 -19.18 10.32 -21.31
CA LEU A 27 -19.53 11.30 -20.25
C LEU A 27 -18.70 11.10 -18.96
N CYS A 28 -17.36 11.14 -19.03
CA CYS A 28 -16.54 11.28 -17.80
C CYS A 28 -15.13 11.77 -18.14
N PHE A 29 -15.00 13.08 -18.37
CA PHE A 29 -13.73 13.76 -18.61
C PHE A 29 -13.10 14.35 -17.34
N TRP A 30 -13.30 13.73 -16.16
CA TRP A 30 -12.75 14.25 -14.88
C TRP A 30 -12.05 13.24 -13.98
N PHE A 31 -12.01 11.96 -14.35
CA PHE A 31 -11.06 11.02 -13.75
C PHE A 31 -10.21 10.47 -14.89
N ALA A 32 -8.94 10.84 -14.94
CA ALA A 32 -7.97 10.11 -15.74
C ALA A 32 -8.01 8.66 -15.26
N ALA A 33 -8.62 7.79 -16.04
CA ALA A 33 -8.62 6.37 -15.79
C ALA A 33 -7.17 5.90 -15.95
N VAL A 34 -6.59 5.39 -14.87
CA VAL A 34 -5.28 4.74 -14.93
C VAL A 34 -5.47 3.47 -15.76
N GLU A 35 -4.82 3.39 -16.92
CA GLU A 35 -4.96 2.23 -17.81
C GLU A 35 -4.31 0.96 -17.22
N THR A 36 -3.22 1.12 -16.46
CA THR A 36 -2.46 0.04 -15.81
C THR A 36 -1.84 0.51 -14.51
N PHE A 37 -1.98 -0.28 -13.44
CA PHE A 37 -1.31 -0.04 -12.16
C PHE A 37 -0.74 -1.34 -11.60
N VAL A 38 0.24 -1.22 -10.71
CA VAL A 38 0.73 -2.35 -9.92
C VAL A 38 -0.05 -2.44 -8.62
N LEU A 39 -0.54 -3.63 -8.30
CA LEU A 39 -1.22 -3.92 -7.06
C LEU A 39 -0.31 -4.74 -6.14
N ILE A 40 -0.10 -4.26 -4.92
CA ILE A 40 0.72 -4.92 -3.89
C ILE A 40 -0.20 -5.27 -2.70
N PRO A 41 -0.78 -6.49 -2.66
CA PRO A 41 -1.50 -6.96 -1.49
C PRO A 41 -0.52 -7.37 -0.39
N GLN A 42 -0.74 -6.90 0.83
CA GLN A 42 0.07 -7.30 1.98
C GLN A 42 -0.78 -7.54 3.23
N HIS A 43 -0.49 -8.65 3.90
CA HIS A 43 -0.93 -8.94 5.26
C HIS A 43 0.33 -9.02 6.14
N THR A 44 0.56 -8.01 6.99
CA THR A 44 1.76 -7.98 7.84
C THR A 44 1.56 -8.77 9.11
N SER A 45 2.66 -9.25 9.69
CA SER A 45 2.63 -9.82 11.04
C SER A 45 2.42 -8.71 12.08
N PRO A 46 1.48 -8.85 13.04
CA PRO A 46 1.31 -7.90 14.13
C PRO A 46 2.60 -7.66 14.95
N ASP A 47 3.40 -8.72 15.16
CA ASP A 47 4.66 -8.66 15.92
C ASP A 47 5.77 -7.88 15.19
N TYR A 48 5.61 -7.67 13.88
CA TYR A 48 6.61 -7.02 13.02
C TYR A 48 6.03 -5.88 12.17
N ALA A 49 4.85 -5.35 12.53
CA ALA A 49 4.10 -4.41 11.72
C ALA A 49 4.92 -3.19 11.31
N VAL A 50 5.66 -2.56 12.24
CA VAL A 50 6.51 -1.40 11.94
C VAL A 50 7.54 -1.71 10.84
N VAL A 51 8.24 -2.84 10.97
CA VAL A 51 9.32 -3.22 10.04
C VAL A 51 8.76 -3.65 8.68
N GLU A 52 7.69 -4.45 8.68
CA GLU A 52 7.11 -4.94 7.43
C GLU A 52 6.40 -3.82 6.64
N VAL A 53 5.74 -2.87 7.32
CA VAL A 53 5.13 -1.71 6.66
C VAL A 53 6.20 -0.74 6.13
N ASP A 54 7.32 -0.55 6.84
CA ASP A 54 8.44 0.24 6.30
C ASP A 54 9.08 -0.43 5.07
N ALA A 55 9.25 -1.76 5.11
CA ALA A 55 9.80 -2.55 4.00
C ALA A 55 9.00 -2.41 2.70
N LEU A 56 7.68 -2.16 2.79
CA LEU A 56 6.84 -1.92 1.60
C LEU A 56 7.30 -0.71 0.78
N TYR A 57 8.02 0.25 1.37
CA TYR A 57 8.65 1.34 0.63
C TYR A 57 9.61 0.81 -0.44
N ASP A 58 10.45 -0.16 -0.07
CA ASP A 58 11.44 -0.76 -0.96
C ASP A 58 10.76 -1.66 -2.01
N VAL A 59 9.65 -2.32 -1.66
CA VAL A 59 8.82 -3.08 -2.61
C VAL A 59 8.21 -2.16 -3.67
N VAL A 60 7.76 -0.97 -3.30
CA VAL A 60 7.24 0.03 -4.26
C VAL A 60 8.35 0.51 -5.19
N ALA A 61 9.55 0.76 -4.66
CA ALA A 61 10.69 1.16 -5.47
C ALA A 61 11.08 0.07 -6.49
N ASP A 62 11.09 -1.20 -6.07
CA ASP A 62 11.31 -2.34 -6.98
C ASP A 62 10.20 -2.45 -8.02
N ALA A 63 8.92 -2.39 -7.62
CA ALA A 63 7.79 -2.45 -8.53
C ALA A 63 7.82 -1.35 -9.60
N ARG A 64 8.16 -0.11 -9.21
CA ARG A 64 8.34 1.02 -10.14
C ARG A 64 9.41 0.73 -11.17
N HIS A 65 10.55 0.19 -10.73
CA HIS A 65 11.65 -0.15 -11.63
C HIS A 65 11.29 -1.33 -12.56
N ARG A 66 10.69 -2.39 -12.00
CA ARG A 66 10.40 -3.64 -12.70
C ARG A 66 9.30 -3.48 -13.75
N TRP A 67 8.32 -2.62 -13.49
CA TRP A 67 7.14 -2.43 -14.35
C TRP A 67 7.10 -1.05 -15.05
N ASN A 68 8.10 -0.20 -14.83
CA ASN A 68 8.22 1.14 -15.41
C ASN A 68 6.93 1.98 -15.26
N THR A 69 6.35 1.99 -14.05
CA THR A 69 5.14 2.75 -13.74
C THR A 69 5.21 3.38 -12.34
N ASN A 70 4.65 4.58 -12.21
CA ASN A 70 4.45 5.24 -10.92
C ASN A 70 3.06 5.01 -10.35
N ASP A 71 2.15 4.35 -11.07
CA ASP A 71 0.83 4.00 -10.55
C ASP A 71 0.93 2.68 -9.77
N VAL A 72 1.21 2.80 -8.47
CA VAL A 72 1.29 1.68 -7.54
C VAL A 72 0.24 1.85 -6.45
N VAL A 73 -0.47 0.75 -6.19
CA VAL A 73 -1.48 0.65 -5.14
C VAL A 73 -1.05 -0.41 -4.14
N LEU A 74 -0.89 -0.02 -2.88
CA LEU A 74 -0.74 -0.98 -1.79
C LEU A 74 -2.06 -1.11 -1.04
N LEU A 75 -2.44 -2.35 -0.73
CA LEU A 75 -3.62 -2.64 0.09
C LEU A 75 -3.46 -3.88 0.96
N GLY A 76 -4.22 -3.93 2.03
CA GLY A 76 -4.39 -5.11 2.87
C GLY A 76 -4.29 -4.75 4.34
N ASP A 77 -4.30 -5.80 5.17
CA ASP A 77 -4.21 -5.70 6.61
C ASP A 77 -2.73 -5.48 7.01
N PHE A 78 -2.39 -4.22 7.25
CA PHE A 78 -1.03 -3.82 7.59
C PHE A 78 -0.78 -3.86 9.11
N ASN A 79 -1.77 -4.22 9.92
CA ASN A 79 -1.70 -4.08 11.37
C ASN A 79 -1.19 -2.67 11.79
N ALA A 80 -1.49 -1.65 11.00
CA ALA A 80 -0.86 -0.34 11.08
C ALA A 80 -1.62 0.60 12.02
N GLY A 81 -1.69 0.23 13.30
CA GLY A 81 -2.30 1.04 14.35
C GLY A 81 -2.41 0.32 15.69
N CYS A 82 -3.08 0.97 16.63
CA CYS A 82 -3.32 0.46 17.98
C CYS A 82 -2.03 0.01 18.69
N SER A 83 -1.98 -1.21 19.23
CA SER A 83 -0.80 -1.73 19.93
C SER A 83 0.30 -2.22 19.00
N PHE A 84 0.05 -2.36 17.70
CA PHE A 84 1.00 -2.90 16.74
C PHE A 84 1.87 -1.81 16.09
N VAL A 85 1.31 -0.60 15.93
CA VAL A 85 2.06 0.61 15.54
C VAL A 85 1.58 1.77 16.41
N THR A 86 2.42 2.20 17.34
CA THR A 86 2.15 3.33 18.23
C THR A 86 2.32 4.67 17.53
N SER A 87 1.75 5.74 18.09
CA SER A 87 1.89 7.11 17.56
C SER A 87 3.34 7.56 17.33
N SER A 88 4.27 7.12 18.19
CA SER A 88 5.71 7.44 18.06
C SER A 88 6.42 6.65 16.98
N GLU A 89 5.94 5.44 16.63
CA GLU A 89 6.60 4.56 15.66
C GLU A 89 6.28 4.93 14.22
N TRP A 90 5.18 5.65 13.97
CA TRP A 90 4.84 6.16 12.64
C TRP A 90 5.95 6.96 11.96
N GLN A 91 6.77 7.67 12.74
CA GLN A 91 7.92 8.43 12.21
C GLN A 91 9.06 7.55 11.71
N GLN A 92 9.04 6.24 12.00
CA GLN A 92 10.02 5.28 11.50
C GLN A 92 9.61 4.66 10.16
N ILE A 93 8.35 4.83 9.76
CA ILE A 93 7.78 4.19 8.57
C ILE A 93 7.89 5.17 7.39
N ARG A 94 8.82 4.90 6.47
CA ARG A 94 9.06 5.75 5.29
C ARG A 94 7.82 5.92 4.43
N LEU A 95 7.04 4.85 4.30
CA LEU A 95 5.76 4.90 3.61
C LEU A 95 4.90 6.04 4.20
N PHE A 96 4.84 6.20 5.54
CA PHE A 96 4.02 7.22 6.22
C PHE A 96 4.62 8.64 6.09
N THR A 97 5.93 8.78 6.30
CA THR A 97 6.59 10.09 6.34
C THR A 97 6.77 10.71 4.95
N ASP A 98 6.87 9.89 3.91
CA ASP A 98 6.99 10.36 2.53
C ASP A 98 5.63 10.84 2.00
N GLN A 99 5.50 12.15 1.83
CA GLN A 99 4.27 12.81 1.36
C GLN A 99 3.93 12.52 -0.10
N SER A 100 4.82 11.86 -0.85
CA SER A 100 4.50 11.35 -2.19
C SER A 100 3.56 10.13 -2.15
N PHE A 101 3.25 9.59 -0.97
CA PHE A 101 2.27 8.52 -0.81
C PHE A 101 0.95 9.07 -0.25
N LEU A 102 -0.12 8.89 -1.01
CA LEU A 102 -1.47 9.25 -0.59
C LEU A 102 -2.11 8.10 0.20
N TRP A 103 -2.48 8.36 1.46
CA TRP A 103 -3.34 7.48 2.25
C TRP A 103 -4.82 7.73 1.90
N LEU A 104 -5.52 6.73 1.36
CA LEU A 104 -6.98 6.86 1.14
C LEU A 104 -7.82 6.36 2.32
N ILE A 105 -7.27 5.52 3.19
CA ILE A 105 -7.91 5.14 4.45
C ILE A 105 -7.27 5.97 5.57
N PRO A 106 -8.01 6.93 6.17
CA PRO A 106 -7.46 7.81 7.20
C PRO A 106 -7.16 7.04 8.48
N ASP A 107 -6.25 7.58 9.31
CA ASP A 107 -5.83 6.97 10.59
C ASP A 107 -6.95 6.73 11.60
N GLN A 108 -8.10 7.37 11.39
CA GLN A 108 -9.27 7.27 12.27
C GLN A 108 -10.34 6.31 11.74
N ALA A 109 -10.10 5.65 10.60
CA ALA A 109 -11.04 4.68 10.05
C ALA A 109 -10.94 3.37 10.84
N ASP A 110 -12.05 2.93 11.43
CA ASP A 110 -12.15 1.57 11.91
C ASP A 110 -12.27 0.62 10.72
N THR A 111 -11.37 -0.36 10.64
CA THR A 111 -11.38 -1.36 9.58
C THR A 111 -11.55 -2.77 10.13
N THR A 112 -11.77 -2.91 11.44
CA THR A 112 -11.91 -4.23 12.04
C THR A 112 -13.35 -4.74 11.96
N VAL A 113 -13.51 -6.05 11.83
CA VAL A 113 -14.82 -6.73 11.94
C VAL A 113 -15.17 -7.10 13.39
N THR A 114 -14.38 -6.64 14.37
CA THR A 114 -14.51 -7.01 15.78
C THR A 114 -14.88 -5.79 16.65
N HIS A 115 -14.89 -5.92 17.98
CA HIS A 115 -15.21 -4.81 18.89
C HIS A 115 -14.06 -3.82 19.12
N THR A 116 -12.92 -4.01 18.45
CA THR A 116 -11.81 -3.06 18.46
C THR A 116 -12.07 -1.92 17.48
N ASN A 117 -11.56 -0.72 17.76
CA ASN A 117 -11.58 0.38 16.80
C ASN A 117 -10.14 0.64 16.33
N CYS A 118 -9.74 0.00 15.23
CA CYS A 118 -8.35 0.03 14.75
C CYS A 118 -8.25 0.17 13.21
N PRO A 119 -7.35 1.05 12.71
CA PRO A 119 -7.13 1.28 11.27
C PRO A 119 -6.10 0.30 10.69
N TYR A 120 -6.40 -1.00 10.74
CA TYR A 120 -5.50 -2.04 10.24
C TYR A 120 -5.40 -2.06 8.71
N ASP A 121 -6.52 -1.92 7.99
CA ASP A 121 -6.53 -1.91 6.53
C ASP A 121 -6.17 -0.54 5.98
N ARG A 122 -5.26 -0.50 5.01
CA ARG A 122 -4.75 0.77 4.46
C ARG A 122 -4.68 0.73 2.95
N TYR A 123 -5.03 1.83 2.30
CA TYR A 123 -4.85 2.03 0.85
C TYR A 123 -3.84 3.15 0.60
N ARG A 124 -2.87 2.89 -0.27
CA ARG A 124 -1.82 3.84 -0.66
C ARG A 124 -1.78 4.00 -2.18
N ARG A 125 -1.85 5.25 -2.67
CA ARG A 125 -1.55 5.57 -4.08
C ARG A 125 -0.34 6.48 -4.17
N THR A 126 0.54 6.18 -5.11
CA THR A 126 1.59 7.10 -5.55
C THR A 126 1.07 7.96 -6.71
N PRO A 127 1.09 9.30 -6.62
CA PRO A 127 0.71 10.17 -7.73
C PRO A 127 1.65 9.97 -8.93
N ALA A 128 1.08 10.01 -10.13
CA ALA A 128 1.87 10.19 -11.35
C ALA A 128 2.40 11.63 -11.37
N HIS A 129 3.70 11.79 -11.65
CA HIS A 129 4.28 13.09 -12.01
C HIS A 129 3.97 13.42 -13.47
#